data_AF-A0A7J6SNH1-F1
#
_entry.id   AF-A0A7J6SNH1-F1
#
_cell.length_a   1.000
_cell.length_b   1.000
_cell.length_c   1.000
_cell.angle_alpha   90.00
_cell.angle_beta   90.00
_cell.angle_gamma   90.00
#
_symmetry.space_group_name_H-M   'P 1'
#
loop_
_entity.id
_entity.type
_entity.pdbx_description
1 polymer ?
#
loop_
_entity_poly.entity_id
_entity_poly.type
_entity_poly.pdbx_seq_one_letter_code
_entity_poly.pdbx_strand_id
1 'polypeptide(L)'
;MSFCHPYLFFNCPHATCGLSASACYKCPLMRELWLALGVIDAGRPTCMKALKQGYSLTLVLGGTKEQLVPYSPTHDTIICKSRRGFIYLARDAGKIPIVPCYGFGEQIAYETSDFMLPFRKWLQHNLGMGVPIPKSFRPNHLKDFVVVVGKPITWEDDDTVNTMHAKYVSAIHDIFYNNREKFPEYAKRELVI
;
A
#
# COMPACT_ATOMS: atom_id res chain seq x y z
N MET A 1 -0.34 -11.70 8.28
CA MET A 1 0.97 -11.03 8.33
C MET A 1 1.50 -11.00 6.91
N SER A 2 1.15 -9.97 6.13
CA SER A 2 1.79 -9.78 4.82
C SER A 2 3.20 -9.29 5.13
N PHE A 3 4.19 -10.12 4.87
CA PHE A 3 5.60 -9.82 5.05
C PHE A 3 6.01 -8.83 3.95
N CYS A 4 5.67 -7.55 4.14
CA CYS A 4 6.43 -6.48 3.53
C CYS A 4 7.87 -6.59 4.03
N HIS A 5 8.79 -6.79 3.10
CA HIS A 5 10.21 -6.95 3.37
C HIS A 5 10.73 -5.77 4.22
N PRO A 6 11.55 -6.00 5.27
CA PRO A 6 12.12 -4.95 6.11
C PRO A 6 12.81 -3.78 5.36
N TYR A 7 13.26 -3.98 4.12
CA TYR A 7 13.92 -2.91 3.34
C TYR A 7 13.05 -1.67 3.10
N LEU A 8 11.72 -1.80 3.09
CA LEU A 8 10.81 -0.67 2.86
C LEU A 8 10.72 0.28 4.06
N PHE A 9 11.02 -0.21 5.27
CA PHE A 9 11.00 0.58 6.51
C PHE A 9 12.39 1.00 6.97
N PHE A 10 13.43 0.18 6.75
CA PHE A 10 14.75 0.42 7.37
C PHE A 10 15.71 1.32 6.58
N ASN A 11 15.52 1.50 5.27
CA ASN A 11 16.46 2.25 4.41
C ASN A 11 15.92 3.59 3.86
N CYS A 12 14.81 4.11 4.39
CA CYS A 12 14.32 5.43 3.98
C CYS A 12 15.10 6.55 4.69
N PRO A 13 15.72 7.51 3.98
CA PRO A 13 16.48 8.59 4.59
C PRO A 13 15.52 9.56 5.30
N HIS A 14 15.82 9.89 6.56
CA HIS A 14 15.12 10.85 7.43
C HIS A 14 13.68 10.49 7.88
N ALA A 15 13.40 10.83 9.15
CA ALA A 15 12.09 10.97 9.81
C ALA A 15 10.86 10.46 9.02
N THR A 16 10.75 9.14 8.80
CA THR A 16 9.61 8.52 8.10
C THR A 16 8.84 7.62 9.05
N CYS A 17 7.52 7.66 8.99
CA CYS A 17 6.65 6.79 9.77
C CYS A 17 5.79 5.91 8.87
N GLY A 18 5.80 4.60 9.12
CA GLY A 18 4.85 3.68 8.51
C GLY A 18 3.45 3.86 9.13
N LEU A 19 2.40 3.54 8.37
CA LEU A 19 1.02 3.58 8.88
C LEU A 19 0.43 2.17 9.01
N SER A 20 -0.17 1.87 10.16
CA SER A 20 -0.93 0.62 10.38
C SER A 20 -2.30 0.87 10.99
N ALA A 21 -3.19 -0.12 10.87
CA ALA A 21 -4.57 0.01 11.34
C ALA A 21 -4.63 0.16 12.88
N SER A 22 -5.56 0.97 13.38
CA SER A 22 -5.75 1.23 14.81
C SER A 22 -5.98 -0.04 15.65
N ALA A 23 -6.51 -1.10 15.03
CA ALA A 23 -6.67 -2.40 15.68
C ALA A 23 -5.33 -3.00 16.17
N CYS A 24 -4.22 -2.73 15.47
CA CYS A 24 -2.89 -3.21 15.83
C CYS A 24 -2.40 -2.64 17.18
N TYR A 25 -2.92 -1.47 17.60
CA TYR A 25 -2.53 -0.78 18.83
C TYR A 25 -3.37 -1.18 20.06
N LYS A 26 -4.41 -2.00 19.86
CA LYS A 26 -5.24 -2.54 20.95
C LYS A 26 -4.57 -3.69 21.69
N CYS A 27 -3.67 -4.42 21.04
CA CYS A 27 -2.87 -5.49 21.65
C CYS A 27 -1.52 -4.93 22.11
N PRO A 28 -1.19 -4.94 23.42
CA PRO A 28 0.01 -4.29 23.94
C PRO A 28 1.32 -4.78 23.29
N LEU A 29 1.52 -6.08 23.16
CA LEU A 29 2.76 -6.63 22.58
C LEU A 29 2.93 -6.23 21.11
N MET A 30 1.86 -6.30 20.34
CA MET A 30 1.84 -5.91 18.94
C MET A 30 2.08 -4.41 18.78
N ARG A 31 1.51 -3.59 19.68
CA ARG A 31 1.71 -2.14 19.71
C ARG A 31 3.18 -1.79 19.89
N GLU A 32 3.84 -2.34 20.91
CA GLU A 32 5.24 -2.00 21.19
C GLU A 32 6.13 -2.42 20.02
N LEU A 33 5.84 -3.56 19.38
CA LEU A 33 6.55 -3.99 18.17
C LEU A 33 6.39 -2.99 17.01
N TRP A 34 5.17 -2.54 16.71
CA TRP A 34 4.95 -1.56 15.63
C TRP A 34 5.63 -0.22 15.91
N LEU A 35 5.53 0.28 17.14
CA LEU A 35 6.16 1.54 17.53
C LEU A 35 7.70 1.44 17.45
N ALA A 36 8.27 0.31 17.87
CA ALA A 36 9.71 0.06 17.75
C ALA A 36 10.19 0.00 16.28
N LEU A 37 9.31 -0.38 15.35
CA LEU A 37 9.57 -0.37 13.90
C LEU A 37 9.28 0.99 13.24
N GLY A 38 8.95 2.04 14.01
CA GLY A 38 8.61 3.35 13.46
C GLY A 38 7.25 3.38 12.74
N VAL A 39 6.36 2.44 13.06
CA VAL A 39 5.00 2.38 12.52
C VAL A 39 4.04 3.00 13.53
N ILE A 40 3.21 3.93 13.06
CA ILE A 40 2.23 4.66 13.86
C ILE A 40 0.80 4.37 13.38
N ASP A 41 -0.16 4.74 14.21
CA ASP A 41 -1.58 4.58 13.89
C ASP A 41 -1.97 5.40 12.65
N ALA A 42 -2.69 4.78 11.71
CA ALA A 42 -3.19 5.40 10.49
C ALA A 42 -4.38 6.36 10.72
N GLY A 43 -4.75 6.60 11.98
CA GLY A 43 -5.77 7.56 12.35
C GLY A 43 -5.37 8.98 11.97
N ARG A 44 -6.32 9.72 11.40
CA ARG A 44 -6.10 11.08 10.90
C ARG A 44 -5.44 12.03 11.93
N PRO A 45 -5.82 12.05 13.22
CA PRO A 45 -5.15 12.92 14.21
C PRO A 45 -3.67 12.60 14.37
N THR A 46 -3.32 11.32 14.42
CA THR A 46 -1.94 10.81 14.53
C THR A 46 -1.12 11.20 13.32
N CYS A 47 -1.65 10.93 12.12
CA CYS A 47 -1.01 11.30 10.85
C CYS A 47 -0.78 12.82 10.75
N MET A 48 -1.78 13.63 11.07
CA MET A 48 -1.64 15.10 11.04
C MET A 48 -0.59 15.61 12.03
N LYS A 49 -0.50 15.00 13.21
CA LYS A 49 0.53 15.35 14.21
C LYS A 49 1.92 15.02 13.69
N ALA A 50 2.13 13.83 13.13
CA ALA A 50 3.41 13.42 12.56
C ALA A 50 3.85 14.34 11.40
N LEU A 51 2.93 14.65 10.48
CA LEU A 51 3.20 15.58 9.36
C LEU A 51 3.59 16.98 9.87
N LYS A 52 2.89 17.51 10.89
CA LYS A 52 3.23 18.80 11.51
C LYS A 52 4.59 18.80 12.21
N GLN A 53 5.05 17.64 12.66
CA GLN A 53 6.37 17.47 13.29
C GLN A 53 7.48 17.28 12.26
N GLY A 54 7.17 17.34 10.96
CA GLY A 54 8.15 17.21 9.88
C GLY A 54 8.44 15.76 9.46
N TYR A 55 7.63 14.80 9.91
CA TYR A 55 7.76 13.40 9.46
C TYR A 55 7.10 13.18 8.11
N SER A 56 7.72 12.34 7.29
CA SER A 56 7.11 11.76 6.09
C SER A 56 6.26 10.53 6.47
N LEU A 57 5.16 10.30 5.75
CA LEU A 57 4.28 9.15 6.00
C LEU A 57 4.33 8.16 4.84
N THR A 58 4.51 6.88 5.17
CA THR A 58 4.44 5.77 4.20
C THR A 58 3.14 5.01 4.39
N LEU A 59 2.35 4.93 3.32
CA LEU A 59 1.06 4.26 3.30
C LEU A 59 1.04 3.17 2.24
N VAL A 60 0.79 1.93 2.67
CA VAL A 60 0.44 0.83 1.75
C VAL A 60 -1.06 0.94 1.47
N LEU A 61 -1.41 1.22 0.21
CA LEU A 61 -2.81 1.31 -0.21
C LEU A 61 -3.47 -0.08 -0.24
N GLY A 62 -4.79 -0.10 -0.33
CA GLY A 62 -5.58 -1.35 -0.36
C GLY A 62 -5.95 -1.94 0.99
N GLY A 63 -5.00 -2.07 1.92
CA GLY A 63 -5.23 -2.62 3.26
C GLY A 63 -5.89 -4.01 3.22
N THR A 64 -6.89 -4.24 4.08
CA THR A 64 -7.56 -5.55 4.16
C THR A 64 -8.34 -5.97 2.91
N LYS A 65 -8.72 -5.02 2.05
CA LYS A 65 -9.42 -5.34 0.79
C LYS A 65 -8.48 -5.98 -0.21
N GLU A 66 -7.26 -5.46 -0.30
CA GLU A 66 -6.26 -5.93 -1.27
C GLU A 66 -5.71 -7.30 -0.87
N GLN A 67 -5.59 -7.56 0.44
CA GLN A 67 -5.29 -8.89 0.99
C GLN A 67 -6.31 -9.99 0.65
N LEU A 68 -7.51 -9.61 0.18
CA LEU A 68 -8.53 -10.57 -0.25
C LEU A 68 -8.61 -10.70 -1.77
N VAL A 69 -7.78 -9.98 -2.52
CA VAL A 69 -7.72 -10.14 -3.97
C VAL A 69 -7.03 -11.47 -4.26
N PRO A 70 -7.70 -12.42 -4.93
CA PRO A 70 -7.06 -13.66 -5.32
C PRO A 70 -5.95 -13.39 -6.32
N TYR A 71 -4.91 -14.21 -6.26
CA TYR A 71 -3.83 -14.16 -7.24
C TYR A 71 -4.36 -14.44 -8.64
N SER A 72 -3.89 -13.63 -9.59
CA SER A 72 -4.10 -13.84 -11.01
C SER A 72 -2.74 -13.97 -11.72
N PRO A 73 -2.59 -14.93 -12.64
CA PRO A 73 -1.37 -15.04 -13.45
C PRO A 73 -1.31 -13.98 -14.57
N THR A 74 -2.43 -13.34 -14.91
CA THR A 74 -2.53 -12.42 -16.07
C THR A 74 -2.53 -10.95 -15.70
N HIS A 75 -2.83 -10.61 -14.46
CA HIS A 75 -2.91 -9.22 -14.04
C HIS A 75 -2.60 -9.07 -12.56
N ASP A 76 -2.09 -7.90 -12.20
CA ASP A 76 -1.97 -7.47 -10.82
C ASP A 76 -3.11 -6.49 -10.50
N THR A 77 -3.77 -6.70 -9.37
CA THR A 77 -4.87 -5.82 -8.92
C THR A 77 -4.45 -4.99 -7.73
N ILE A 78 -4.59 -3.68 -7.82
CA ILE A 78 -4.36 -2.74 -6.71
C ILE A 78 -5.63 -1.99 -6.36
N ILE A 79 -5.84 -1.67 -5.08
CA ILE A 79 -7.07 -0.97 -4.65
C ILE A 79 -6.73 0.46 -4.23
N CYS A 80 -6.64 1.34 -5.22
CA CYS A 80 -6.45 2.78 -4.98
C CYS A 80 -7.57 3.67 -5.56
N LYS A 81 -8.39 3.18 -6.51
CA LYS A 81 -9.45 3.97 -7.17
C LYS A 81 -10.49 4.57 -6.22
N SER A 82 -10.88 3.81 -5.20
CA SER A 82 -11.88 4.24 -4.20
C SER A 82 -11.26 4.93 -2.98
N ARG A 83 -9.92 4.96 -2.86
CA ARG A 83 -9.22 5.43 -1.66
C ARG A 83 -8.72 6.86 -1.89
N ARG A 84 -9.42 7.85 -1.33
CA ARG A 84 -9.03 9.27 -1.42
C ARG A 84 -8.50 9.86 -0.11
N GLY A 85 -8.54 9.10 0.99
CA GLY A 85 -8.19 9.59 2.33
C GLY A 85 -6.80 10.20 2.44
N PHE A 86 -5.82 9.63 1.75
CA PHE A 86 -4.44 10.14 1.75
C PHE A 86 -4.31 11.48 0.99
N ILE A 87 -5.10 11.69 -0.06
CA ILE A 87 -5.15 12.97 -0.78
C ILE A 87 -5.77 14.05 0.13
N TYR A 88 -6.86 13.74 0.83
CA TYR A 88 -7.44 14.66 1.82
C TYR A 88 -6.43 14.99 2.91
N LEU A 89 -5.71 13.99 3.43
CA LEU A 89 -4.68 14.20 4.44
C LEU A 89 -3.57 15.12 3.92
N ALA A 90 -3.06 14.88 2.72
CA ALA A 90 -2.00 15.70 2.12
C ALA A 90 -2.45 17.15 1.86
N ARG A 91 -3.70 17.34 1.39
CA ARG A 91 -4.30 18.68 1.24
C ARG A 91 -4.33 19.41 2.57
N ASP A 92 -4.89 18.77 3.58
CA ASP A 92 -5.17 19.38 4.89
C ASP A 92 -3.88 19.59 5.71
N ALA A 93 -2.81 18.88 5.37
CA ALA A 93 -1.46 19.09 5.89
C ALA A 93 -0.70 20.25 5.22
N GLY A 94 -1.35 21.02 4.35
CA GLY A 94 -0.76 22.18 3.67
C GLY A 94 -0.29 21.88 2.25
N LYS A 95 -1.08 21.10 1.49
CA LYS A 95 -0.76 20.73 0.10
C LYS A 95 0.64 20.09 -0.05
N ILE A 96 0.95 19.11 0.79
CA ILE A 96 2.24 18.40 0.73
C ILE A 96 2.32 17.49 -0.51
N PRO A 97 3.52 17.29 -1.08
CA PRO A 97 3.69 16.44 -2.26
C PRO A 97 3.43 14.95 -1.94
N ILE A 98 2.98 14.21 -2.95
CA ILE A 98 2.67 12.78 -2.84
C ILE A 98 3.59 12.01 -3.77
N VAL A 99 4.30 11.02 -3.23
CA VAL A 99 5.20 10.18 -4.02
C VAL A 99 4.53 8.83 -4.29
N PRO A 100 4.16 8.51 -5.54
CA PRO A 100 3.63 7.21 -5.90
C PRO A 100 4.75 6.17 -5.90
N CYS A 101 4.52 5.04 -5.27
CA CYS A 101 5.44 3.90 -5.26
C CYS A 101 4.69 2.63 -5.67
N TYR A 102 5.35 1.75 -6.41
CA TYR A 102 4.79 0.46 -6.80
C TYR A 102 5.79 -0.67 -6.52
N GLY A 103 5.33 -1.75 -5.90
CA GLY A 103 6.12 -2.94 -5.60
C GLY A 103 5.86 -4.06 -6.60
N PHE A 104 6.87 -4.46 -7.35
CA PHE A 104 6.85 -5.64 -8.21
C PHE A 104 7.25 -6.89 -7.42
N GLY A 105 6.53 -7.99 -7.67
CA GLY A 105 6.80 -9.32 -7.13
C GLY A 105 5.87 -9.74 -5.99
N GLU A 106 5.23 -8.81 -5.27
CA GLU A 106 4.43 -9.14 -4.08
C GLU A 106 3.35 -10.19 -4.35
N GLN A 107 2.53 -9.99 -5.38
CA GLN A 107 1.43 -10.91 -5.71
C GLN A 107 1.92 -12.29 -6.18
N ILE A 108 3.11 -12.35 -6.78
CA ILE A 108 3.74 -13.59 -7.25
C ILE A 108 4.37 -14.36 -6.09
N ALA A 109 5.07 -13.67 -5.18
CA ALA A 109 5.63 -14.28 -3.96
C ALA A 109 4.52 -14.84 -3.07
N TYR A 110 3.46 -14.05 -2.87
CA TYR A 110 2.39 -14.34 -1.94
C TYR A 110 1.06 -14.56 -2.68
N GLU A 111 0.98 -15.67 -3.40
CA GLU A 111 -0.25 -16.05 -4.09
C GLU A 111 -1.40 -16.19 -3.08
N THR A 112 -2.41 -15.33 -3.18
CA THR A 112 -3.60 -15.42 -2.34
C THR A 112 -4.64 -16.33 -3.00
N SER A 113 -5.13 -17.32 -2.24
CA SER A 113 -6.16 -18.26 -2.69
C SER A 113 -7.54 -17.58 -2.75
N ASP A 114 -8.42 -18.11 -3.59
CA ASP A 114 -9.86 -17.83 -3.66
C ASP A 114 -10.71 -18.70 -2.72
N PHE A 115 -10.09 -19.62 -1.97
CA PHE A 115 -10.77 -20.51 -1.04
C PHE A 115 -11.65 -19.73 -0.04
N MET A 116 -12.94 -20.08 0.05
CA MET A 116 -13.91 -19.42 0.94
C MET A 116 -13.97 -17.88 0.78
N LEU A 117 -13.66 -17.35 -0.41
CA LEU A 117 -13.60 -15.90 -0.63
C LEU A 117 -14.89 -15.14 -0.27
N PRO A 118 -16.11 -15.62 -0.58
CA PRO A 118 -17.34 -14.92 -0.17
C PRO A 118 -17.45 -14.75 1.34
N PHE A 119 -17.10 -15.79 2.10
CA PHE A 119 -17.10 -15.74 3.57
C PHE A 119 -16.02 -14.80 4.11
N ARG A 120 -14.82 -14.81 3.54
CA ARG A 120 -13.74 -13.88 3.92
C ARG A 120 -14.08 -12.43 3.60
N LYS A 121 -14.71 -12.16 2.46
CA LYS A 121 -15.25 -10.84 2.11
C LYS A 121 -16.33 -10.41 3.09
N TRP A 122 -17.21 -11.33 3.51
CA TRP A 122 -18.20 -11.07 4.54
C TRP A 122 -17.56 -10.73 5.90
N LEU A 123 -16.54 -11.48 6.35
CA LEU A 123 -15.79 -11.18 7.57
C LEU A 123 -15.11 -9.81 7.49
N GLN A 124 -14.52 -9.50 6.34
CA GLN A 124 -13.84 -8.23 6.12
C GLN A 124 -14.80 -7.04 6.09
N HIS A 125 -15.99 -7.21 5.48
CA HIS A 125 -17.02 -6.18 5.45
C HIS A 125 -17.62 -5.91 6.83
N ASN A 126 -17.97 -6.98 7.58
CA ASN A 126 -18.70 -6.85 8.83
C ASN A 126 -17.80 -6.68 10.07
N LEU A 127 -16.62 -7.29 10.07
CA LEU A 127 -15.72 -7.31 11.24
C LEU A 127 -14.39 -6.57 10.98
N GLY A 128 -14.15 -6.09 9.76
CA GLY A 128 -12.90 -5.42 9.39
C GLY A 128 -11.68 -6.35 9.33
N MET A 129 -11.87 -7.66 9.50
CA MET A 129 -10.79 -8.65 9.53
C MET A 129 -10.46 -9.14 8.12
N GLY A 130 -9.30 -8.73 7.61
CA GLY A 130 -8.71 -9.31 6.40
C GLY A 130 -8.04 -10.64 6.74
N VAL A 131 -8.62 -11.75 6.27
CA VAL A 131 -8.03 -13.09 6.43
C VAL A 131 -7.45 -13.53 5.09
N PRO A 132 -6.20 -13.17 4.75
CA PRO A 132 -5.55 -13.69 3.56
C PRO A 132 -5.27 -15.19 3.77
N ILE A 133 -5.70 -16.02 2.81
CA ILE A 133 -5.35 -17.45 2.79
C ILE A 133 -4.30 -17.61 1.69
N PRO A 134 -3.06 -17.99 2.02
CA PRO A 134 -2.04 -18.25 1.01
C PRO A 134 -2.41 -19.51 0.22
N LYS A 135 -2.17 -19.50 -1.09
CA LYS A 135 -2.38 -20.65 -1.97
C LYS A 135 -1.33 -21.74 -1.77
N SER A 136 -0.13 -21.34 -1.34
CA SER A 136 0.98 -22.24 -1.03
C SER A 136 1.58 -21.90 0.33
N PHE A 137 1.96 -22.92 1.11
CA PHE A 137 2.58 -22.73 2.43
C PHE A 137 3.98 -22.11 2.35
N ARG A 138 4.66 -22.29 1.20
CA ARG A 138 5.96 -21.66 0.91
C ARG A 138 5.74 -20.50 -0.06
N PRO A 139 6.27 -19.30 0.21
CA PRO A 139 6.31 -18.22 -0.76
C PRO A 139 7.04 -18.70 -2.01
N ASN A 140 6.57 -18.26 -3.18
CA ASN A 140 7.31 -18.52 -4.41
C ASN A 140 8.63 -17.77 -4.35
N HIS A 141 9.70 -18.43 -4.81
CA HIS A 141 11.01 -17.80 -4.87
C HIS A 141 10.99 -16.77 -5.99
N LEU A 142 10.97 -15.50 -5.63
CA LEU A 142 11.17 -14.42 -6.58
C LEU A 142 12.65 -14.30 -6.91
N LYS A 143 12.93 -13.98 -8.17
CA LYS A 143 14.27 -13.54 -8.55
C LYS A 143 14.55 -12.15 -7.99
N ASP A 144 13.58 -11.25 -8.13
CA ASP A 144 13.69 -9.86 -7.71
C ASP A 144 12.39 -9.37 -7.04
N PHE A 145 12.50 -8.72 -5.88
CA PHE A 145 11.43 -7.95 -5.25
C PHE A 145 11.83 -6.47 -5.32
N VAL A 146 11.16 -5.69 -6.17
CA VAL A 146 11.61 -4.34 -6.50
C VAL A 146 10.51 -3.33 -6.25
N VAL A 147 10.85 -2.28 -5.51
CA VAL A 147 9.98 -1.12 -5.32
C VAL A 147 10.48 -0.01 -6.23
N VAL A 148 9.61 0.43 -7.13
CA VAL A 148 9.88 1.60 -7.98
C VAL A 148 9.25 2.82 -7.34
N VAL A 149 10.08 3.81 -7.07
CA VAL A 149 9.66 5.12 -6.55
C VAL A 149 9.46 6.07 -7.72
N GLY A 150 8.26 6.63 -7.83
CA GLY A 150 7.90 7.58 -8.87
C GLY A 150 8.32 9.01 -8.55
N LYS A 151 7.99 9.92 -9.48
CA LYS A 151 8.21 11.35 -9.29
C LYS A 151 7.21 11.93 -8.28
N PRO A 152 7.61 12.87 -7.41
CA PRO A 152 6.68 13.55 -6.52
C PRO A 152 5.59 14.29 -7.32
N ILE A 153 4.34 14.12 -6.91
CA ILE A 153 3.18 14.85 -7.43
C ILE A 153 2.95 16.03 -6.52
N THR A 154 3.14 17.23 -7.06
CA THR A 154 2.92 18.52 -6.37
C THR A 154 1.51 19.04 -6.65
N TRP A 155 1.02 19.91 -5.77
CA TRP A 155 -0.27 20.55 -5.93
C TRP A 155 -0.15 21.80 -6.80
N GLU A 156 -1.06 21.93 -7.77
CA GLU A 156 -1.30 23.18 -8.49
C GLU A 156 -2.39 24.01 -7.77
N ASP A 157 -2.62 25.24 -8.24
CA ASP A 157 -3.58 26.15 -7.61
C ASP A 157 -5.04 25.72 -7.81
N ASP A 158 -5.34 25.15 -8.98
CA ASP A 158 -6.64 24.62 -9.39
C ASP A 158 -6.87 23.16 -8.97
N ASP A 159 -5.87 22.53 -8.34
CA ASP A 159 -5.97 21.12 -7.98
C ASP A 159 -7.02 20.87 -6.88
N THR A 160 -7.99 20.03 -7.24
CA THR A 160 -8.94 19.45 -6.31
C THR A 160 -8.47 18.07 -5.84
N VAL A 161 -9.15 17.52 -4.83
CA VAL A 161 -8.88 16.16 -4.38
C VAL A 161 -9.08 15.13 -5.50
N ASN A 162 -10.01 15.39 -6.43
CA ASN A 162 -10.29 14.47 -7.54
C ASN A 162 -9.21 14.55 -8.62
N THR A 163 -8.72 15.75 -8.95
CA THR A 163 -7.64 15.93 -9.93
C THR A 163 -6.34 15.32 -9.41
N MET A 164 -5.99 15.58 -8.15
CA MET A 164 -4.81 14.98 -7.51
C MET A 164 -4.90 13.46 -7.42
N HIS A 165 -6.09 12.92 -7.11
CA HIS A 165 -6.30 11.48 -7.12
C HIS A 165 -6.14 10.89 -8.53
N ALA A 166 -6.63 11.56 -9.56
CA ALA A 166 -6.45 11.14 -10.94
C ALA A 166 -4.97 11.19 -11.38
N LYS A 167 -4.24 12.27 -11.03
CA LYS A 167 -2.79 12.38 -11.22
C LYS A 167 -2.05 11.21 -10.57
N TYR A 168 -2.42 10.86 -9.33
CA TYR A 168 -1.86 9.71 -8.62
C TYR A 168 -2.12 8.38 -9.32
N VAL A 169 -3.37 8.11 -9.73
CA VAL A 169 -3.73 6.87 -10.42
C VAL A 169 -2.98 6.75 -11.76
N SER A 170 -2.90 7.85 -12.52
CA SER A 170 -2.11 7.90 -13.75
C SER A 170 -0.64 7.61 -13.50
N ALA A 171 -0.04 8.23 -12.48
CA ALA A 171 1.36 8.01 -12.16
C ALA A 171 1.66 6.56 -11.77
N ILE A 172 0.77 5.89 -11.04
CA ILE A 172 0.92 4.46 -10.71
C ILE A 172 0.81 3.59 -11.97
N HIS A 173 -0.15 3.90 -12.85
CA HIS A 173 -0.27 3.23 -14.15
C HIS A 173 1.03 3.40 -14.95
N ASP A 174 1.57 4.60 -15.04
CA ASP A 174 2.82 4.88 -15.76
C ASP A 174 4.01 4.14 -15.13
N ILE A 175 4.13 4.11 -13.80
CA ILE A 175 5.19 3.36 -13.11
C ILE A 175 5.12 1.87 -13.49
N PHE A 176 3.92 1.29 -13.52
CA PHE A 176 3.76 -0.11 -13.88
C PHE A 176 4.19 -0.37 -15.33
N TYR A 177 3.59 0.32 -16.30
CA TYR A 177 3.84 0.04 -17.72
C TYR A 177 5.26 0.40 -18.17
N ASN A 178 5.88 1.43 -17.58
CA ASN A 178 7.26 1.80 -17.90
C ASN A 178 8.31 0.83 -17.32
N ASN A 179 7.94 0.00 -16.35
CA ASN A 179 8.89 -0.91 -15.68
C ASN A 179 8.55 -2.39 -15.83
N ARG A 180 7.32 -2.77 -16.24
CA ARG A 180 6.90 -4.17 -16.34
C ARG A 180 7.78 -5.03 -17.24
N GLU A 181 8.35 -4.45 -18.30
CA GLU A 181 9.21 -5.18 -19.24
C GLU A 181 10.58 -5.55 -18.64
N LYS A 182 10.99 -4.86 -17.58
CA LYS A 182 12.24 -5.18 -16.85
C LYS A 182 12.12 -6.48 -16.06
N PHE A 183 10.89 -6.95 -15.81
CA PHE A 183 10.60 -8.15 -15.04
C PHE A 183 9.94 -9.20 -15.94
N PRO A 184 10.61 -10.33 -16.22
CA PRO A 184 10.07 -11.37 -17.11
C PRO A 184 8.67 -11.86 -16.72
N GLU A 185 8.37 -11.94 -15.41
CA GLU A 185 7.06 -12.39 -14.92
C GLU A 185 5.93 -11.37 -15.14
N TYR A 186 6.27 -10.11 -15.41
CA TYR A 186 5.35 -8.99 -15.59
C TYR A 186 5.18 -8.53 -17.05
N ALA A 187 6.03 -8.99 -17.97
CA ALA A 187 6.04 -8.51 -19.36
C ALA A 187 4.67 -8.63 -20.06
N LYS A 188 3.88 -9.66 -19.71
CA LYS A 188 2.54 -9.90 -20.27
C LYS A 188 1.40 -9.60 -19.28
N ARG A 189 1.72 -9.06 -18.10
CA ARG A 189 0.71 -8.74 -17.09
C ARG A 189 0.10 -7.37 -17.34
N GLU A 190 -1.17 -7.27 -16.99
CA GLU A 190 -1.91 -6.01 -16.96
C GLU A 190 -2.07 -5.52 -15.52
N LEU A 191 -2.32 -4.22 -15.36
CA LEU A 191 -2.63 -3.61 -14.07
C LEU A 191 -4.12 -3.28 -14.00
N VAL A 192 -4.79 -3.74 -12.95
CA VAL A 192 -6.20 -3.47 -12.66
C VAL A 192 -6.29 -2.57 -11.41
N ILE A 193 -7.00 -1.43 -11.52
CA ILE A 193 -7.10 -0.39 -10.48
C ILE A 193 -8.57 -0.11 -10.08
#